data_AF-M6RL00-F1
#
_entry.id   AF-M6RL00-F1
#
_cell.length_a   1.000
_cell.length_b   1.000
_cell.length_c   1.000
_cell.angle_alpha   90.00
_cell.angle_beta   90.00
_cell.angle_gamma   90.00
#
_symmetry.space_group_name_H-M   'P 1'
#
loop_
_entity.id
_entity.type
_entity.pdbx_description
1 polymer ?
#
loop_
_entity_poly.entity_id
_entity_poly.type
_entity_poly.pdbx_seq_one_letter_code
_entity_poly.pdbx_strand_id
1 'polypeptide(L)'
;MFSKFQNRTEKIEPTFVLDILEKRIFEFCKLPNGKFLKGKKFEIKFYPYSNLGSSIRVSSEKLEFKIHSSYLSSELENLEAVIDLLLFKLLKYPIPDQLEETIRKFYENYTDQKISSDRNRKRVQLSSSQNKKLRDILEKLNDSYWKIDLSNLEIFWGKYRSTTRLGHYDPTHNMIVINPILSAQSVPDFVLEYIVFHELLHVYFPVVRKKGRNIIHGKEFKELEKKFLHYRQANFWLKSKHFRKMILH
;
A
#
# COMPACT_ATOMS: atom_id res chain seq x y z
N MET A 1 -8.20 -39.22 -1.47
CA MET A 1 -6.91 -39.81 -1.87
C MET A 1 -5.94 -38.65 -2.06
N PHE A 2 -5.04 -38.48 -1.09
CA PHE A 2 -4.23 -37.28 -0.91
C PHE A 2 -3.05 -37.27 -1.89
N SER A 3 -2.96 -36.24 -2.74
CA SER A 3 -1.75 -35.97 -3.52
C SER A 3 -0.93 -34.90 -2.82
N LYS A 4 0.30 -35.28 -2.48
CA LYS A 4 1.33 -34.50 -1.81
C LYS A 4 1.77 -33.34 -2.70
N PHE A 5 1.41 -32.11 -2.35
CA PHE A 5 2.23 -30.93 -2.64
C PHE A 5 2.79 -30.41 -1.34
N GLN A 6 3.99 -30.88 -1.05
CA GLN A 6 4.79 -30.52 0.09
C GLN A 6 5.65 -29.32 -0.30
N ASN A 7 5.06 -28.13 -0.38
CA ASN A 7 5.84 -26.89 -0.33
C ASN A 7 5.93 -26.50 1.15
N ARG A 8 7.05 -26.88 1.77
CA ARG A 8 7.45 -26.42 3.10
C ARG A 8 7.69 -24.90 3.05
N THR A 9 6.67 -24.09 3.23
CA THR A 9 6.86 -22.76 3.82
C THR A 9 7.09 -23.01 5.31
N GLU A 10 8.35 -23.21 5.70
CA GLU A 10 8.73 -23.16 7.11
C GLU A 10 8.28 -21.80 7.64
N LYS A 11 7.31 -21.81 8.58
CA LYS A 11 6.93 -20.59 9.28
C LYS A 11 8.20 -20.07 9.95
N ILE A 12 8.59 -18.84 9.62
CA ILE A 12 9.76 -18.22 10.20
C ILE A 12 9.47 -17.98 11.69
N GLU A 13 10.12 -18.75 12.57
CA GLU A 13 10.01 -18.58 14.01
C GLU A 13 10.64 -17.24 14.44
N PRO A 14 10.07 -16.51 15.43
CA PRO A 14 10.55 -15.19 15.83
C PRO A 14 12.04 -15.13 16.22
N THR A 15 12.60 -16.21 16.76
CA THR A 15 14.03 -16.34 17.10
C THR A 15 14.91 -16.36 15.86
N PHE A 16 14.51 -17.08 14.81
CA PHE A 16 15.25 -17.15 13.55
C PHE A 16 15.32 -15.81 12.82
N VAL A 17 14.28 -14.98 12.93
CA VAL A 17 14.29 -13.60 12.39
C VAL A 17 15.40 -12.77 13.02
N LEU A 18 15.61 -12.92 14.33
CA LEU A 18 16.61 -12.15 15.06
C LEU A 18 18.02 -12.55 14.61
N ASP A 19 18.29 -13.84 14.40
CA ASP A 19 19.58 -14.34 13.92
C ASP A 19 19.91 -13.77 12.53
N ILE A 20 18.93 -13.75 11.62
CA ILE A 20 19.09 -13.13 10.30
C ILE A 20 19.42 -11.65 10.45
N LEU A 21 18.66 -10.94 11.27
CA LEU A 21 18.82 -9.51 11.47
C LEU A 21 20.21 -9.17 12.03
N GLU A 22 20.67 -9.94 13.03
CA GLU A 22 22.02 -9.84 13.59
C GLU A 22 23.09 -10.01 12.51
N LYS A 23 22.99 -11.09 11.73
CA LYS A 23 23.94 -11.39 10.66
C LYS A 23 23.99 -10.27 9.62
N ARG A 24 22.83 -9.79 9.15
CA ARG A 24 22.77 -8.69 8.16
C ARG A 24 23.34 -7.40 8.75
N ILE A 25 22.96 -7.00 9.96
CA ILE A 25 23.48 -5.79 10.61
C ILE A 25 25.00 -5.88 10.77
N PHE A 26 25.53 -7.04 11.15
CA PHE A 26 26.97 -7.27 11.30
C PHE A 26 27.73 -7.03 9.98
N GLU A 27 27.23 -7.53 8.85
CA GLU A 27 27.83 -7.27 7.54
C GLU A 27 27.81 -5.77 7.19
N PHE A 28 26.69 -5.09 7.45
CA PHE A 28 26.58 -3.65 7.20
C PHE A 28 27.45 -2.80 8.15
N CYS A 29 27.75 -3.27 9.36
CA CYS A 29 28.68 -2.59 10.28
C CYS A 29 30.10 -2.47 9.71
N LYS A 30 30.49 -3.37 8.78
CA LYS A 30 31.81 -3.34 8.13
C LYS A 30 31.93 -2.21 7.11
N LEU A 31 30.81 -1.64 6.64
CA LEU A 31 30.81 -0.52 5.70
C LEU A 31 31.24 0.78 6.38
N PRO A 32 31.90 1.72 5.67
CA PRO A 32 32.34 3.01 6.22
C PRO A 32 31.23 3.76 6.97
N ASN A 33 30.04 3.86 6.37
CA ASN A 33 28.89 4.54 6.98
C ASN A 33 28.15 3.67 8.00
N GLY A 34 28.47 2.38 8.11
CA GLY A 34 27.76 1.43 8.96
C GLY A 34 28.30 1.33 10.39
N LYS A 35 29.45 1.95 10.69
CA LYS A 35 30.08 1.87 12.03
C LYS A 35 29.15 2.29 13.17
N PHE A 36 28.26 3.26 12.94
CA PHE A 36 27.33 3.74 13.97
C PHE A 36 26.26 2.71 14.35
N LEU A 37 26.04 1.67 13.52
CA LEU A 37 25.10 0.58 13.84
C LEU A 37 25.62 -0.28 15.00
N LYS A 38 26.94 -0.30 15.23
CA LYS A 38 27.59 -1.11 16.26
C LYS A 38 27.11 -0.72 17.66
N GLY A 39 26.74 -1.72 18.46
CA GLY A 39 26.31 -1.52 19.85
C GLY A 39 24.87 -1.03 20.02
N LYS A 40 24.12 -0.81 18.93
CA LYS A 40 22.68 -0.52 19.01
C LYS A 40 21.90 -1.80 19.25
N LYS A 41 20.88 -1.72 20.10
CA LYS A 41 19.85 -2.77 20.20
C LYS A 41 19.03 -2.77 18.90
N PHE A 42 18.53 -3.91 18.47
CA PHE A 42 17.61 -3.99 17.34
C PHE A 42 16.31 -4.65 17.76
N GLU A 43 15.23 -4.19 17.13
CA GLU A 43 13.87 -4.66 17.36
C GLU A 43 13.20 -4.79 16.00
N ILE A 44 12.46 -5.88 15.80
CA ILE A 44 11.71 -6.14 14.57
C ILE A 44 10.25 -6.38 14.89
N LYS A 45 9.37 -5.71 14.15
CA LYS A 45 7.91 -5.83 14.27
C LYS A 45 7.29 -6.06 12.91
N PHE A 46 6.29 -6.92 12.87
CA PHE A 46 5.57 -7.27 11.65
C PHE A 46 4.16 -6.69 11.66
N TYR A 47 3.78 -6.02 10.56
CA TYR A 47 2.46 -5.39 10.42
C TYR A 47 1.83 -5.71 9.06
N PRO A 48 0.51 -5.89 8.97
CA PRO A 48 -0.20 -6.12 7.71
C PRO A 48 -0.46 -4.79 6.96
N TYR A 49 0.59 -4.07 6.59
CA TYR A 49 0.47 -2.82 5.83
C TYR A 49 -0.17 -3.04 4.46
N SER A 50 -1.17 -2.22 4.11
CA SER A 50 -1.92 -2.36 2.86
C SER A 50 -1.11 -2.21 1.57
N ASN A 51 0.13 -1.71 1.63
CA ASN A 51 1.00 -1.43 0.49
C ASN A 51 2.32 -2.21 0.48
N LEU A 52 2.38 -3.34 1.22
CA LEU A 52 3.62 -4.12 1.44
C LEU A 52 4.77 -3.28 2.03
N GLY A 53 4.46 -2.14 2.64
CA GLY A 53 5.43 -1.18 3.13
C GLY A 53 6.31 -1.75 4.23
N SER A 54 7.59 -1.39 4.21
CA SER A 54 8.54 -1.68 5.28
C SER A 54 9.37 -0.44 5.58
N SER A 55 9.76 -0.25 6.84
CA SER A 55 10.52 0.92 7.30
C SER A 55 11.52 0.56 8.40
N ILE A 56 12.55 1.39 8.52
CA ILE A 56 13.54 1.34 9.59
C ILE A 56 13.59 2.71 10.26
N ARG A 57 13.68 2.72 11.59
CA ARG A 57 13.93 3.92 12.39
C ARG A 57 15.20 3.72 13.19
N VAL A 58 16.02 4.76 13.24
CA VAL A 58 17.25 4.80 14.05
C VAL A 58 17.09 5.81 15.17
N SER A 59 17.57 5.45 16.35
CA SER A 59 17.74 6.32 17.52
C SER A 59 19.19 6.22 18.04
N SER A 60 19.52 6.94 19.10
CA SER A 60 20.83 6.81 19.78
C SER A 60 21.07 5.37 20.29
N GLU A 61 20.03 4.69 20.76
CA GLU A 61 20.16 3.39 21.44
C GLU A 61 19.74 2.18 20.60
N LYS A 62 18.80 2.37 19.65
CA LYS A 62 18.21 1.25 18.92
C LYS A 62 17.89 1.48 17.44
N LEU A 63 17.81 0.37 16.71
CA LEU A 63 17.25 0.22 15.37
C LEU A 63 15.89 -0.48 15.47
N GLU A 64 14.83 0.16 15.00
CA GLU A 64 13.48 -0.43 14.95
C GLU A 64 13.10 -0.73 13.50
N PHE A 65 12.97 -2.00 13.15
CA PHE A 65 12.50 -2.49 11.87
C PHE A 65 10.99 -2.75 11.94
N LYS A 66 10.23 -2.17 11.02
CA LYS A 66 8.79 -2.44 10.83
C LYS A 66 8.61 -3.03 9.44
N ILE A 67 8.37 -4.32 9.37
CA ILE A 67 8.34 -5.09 8.12
C ILE A 67 6.91 -5.56 7.86
N HIS A 68 6.53 -5.65 6.59
CA HIS A 68 5.24 -6.24 6.24
C HIS A 68 5.16 -7.72 6.68
N SER A 69 4.04 -8.16 7.25
CA SER A 69 3.91 -9.51 7.81
C SER A 69 3.99 -10.65 6.77
N SER A 70 3.76 -10.36 5.48
CA SER A 70 3.89 -11.38 4.41
C SER A 70 5.31 -11.93 4.24
N TYR A 71 6.33 -11.19 4.70
CA TYR A 71 7.71 -11.67 4.68
C TYR A 71 7.97 -12.83 5.67
N LEU A 72 7.11 -13.04 6.67
CA LEU A 72 7.22 -14.19 7.59
C LEU A 72 6.83 -15.52 6.95
N SER A 73 5.95 -15.47 5.95
CA SER A 73 5.46 -16.62 5.21
C SER A 73 6.12 -16.79 3.85
N SER A 74 7.10 -15.94 3.52
CA SER A 74 7.82 -15.97 2.25
C SER A 74 9.12 -16.74 2.36
N GLU A 75 9.77 -16.97 1.22
CA GLU A 75 11.15 -17.48 1.20
C GLU A 75 12.09 -16.55 1.97
N LEU A 76 13.09 -17.15 2.62
CA LEU A 76 14.07 -16.45 3.45
C LEU A 76 14.79 -15.31 2.70
N GLU A 77 15.10 -15.54 1.43
CA GLU A 77 15.76 -14.55 0.56
C GLU A 77 14.96 -13.23 0.51
N ASN A 78 13.63 -13.28 0.54
CA ASN A 78 12.79 -12.08 0.52
C ASN A 78 12.89 -11.29 1.83
N LEU A 79 12.98 -11.97 2.97
CA LEU A 79 13.14 -11.33 4.28
C LEU A 79 14.53 -10.68 4.40
N GLU A 80 15.59 -11.39 3.97
CA GLU A 80 16.94 -10.83 3.92
C GLU A 80 16.99 -9.61 2.99
N ALA A 81 16.40 -9.72 1.81
CA ALA A 81 16.36 -8.64 0.83
C ALA A 81 15.68 -7.38 1.38
N VAL A 82 14.56 -7.51 2.13
CA VAL A 82 13.89 -6.32 2.66
C VAL A 82 14.66 -5.69 3.81
N ILE A 83 15.38 -6.49 4.62
CA ILE A 83 16.29 -5.99 5.67
C ILE A 83 17.43 -5.20 5.02
N ASP A 84 18.09 -5.78 4.02
CA ASP A 84 19.17 -5.15 3.27
C ASP A 84 18.74 -3.85 2.62
N LEU A 85 17.57 -3.86 1.97
CA LEU A 85 17.00 -2.67 1.34
C LEU A 85 16.87 -1.53 2.35
N LEU A 86 16.41 -1.82 3.56
CA LEU A 86 16.27 -0.84 4.62
C LEU A 86 17.62 -0.34 5.13
N LEU A 87 18.62 -1.22 5.25
CA LEU A 87 19.98 -0.85 5.66
C LEU A 87 20.69 0.00 4.60
N PHE A 88 20.65 -0.37 3.32
CA PHE A 88 21.17 0.45 2.21
C PHE A 88 20.56 1.85 2.23
N LYS A 89 19.23 1.95 2.44
CA LYS A 89 18.52 3.24 2.56
C LYS A 89 18.95 4.03 3.79
N LEU A 90 19.11 3.38 4.94
CA LEU A 90 19.54 4.03 6.18
C LEU A 90 20.95 4.60 6.02
N LEU A 91 21.85 3.85 5.39
CA LEU A 91 23.26 4.22 5.18
C LEU A 91 23.49 5.11 3.95
N LYS A 92 22.43 5.42 3.19
CA LYS A 92 22.44 6.25 1.97
C LYS A 92 23.35 5.70 0.85
N TYR A 93 23.52 4.38 0.79
CA TYR A 93 24.21 3.73 -0.33
C TYR A 93 23.25 3.54 -1.52
N PRO A 94 23.77 3.46 -2.76
CA PRO A 94 22.97 3.02 -3.90
C PRO A 94 22.45 1.61 -3.65
N ILE A 95 21.23 1.35 -4.09
CA ILE A 95 20.59 0.04 -3.95
C ILE A 95 21.07 -0.83 -5.12
N PRO A 96 21.62 -2.03 -4.87
CA PRO A 96 22.01 -2.94 -5.93
C PRO A 96 20.82 -3.40 -6.78
N ASP A 97 21.00 -3.50 -8.10
CA ASP A 97 19.91 -3.86 -9.03
C ASP A 97 19.32 -5.25 -8.72
N GLN A 98 20.18 -6.23 -8.38
CA GLN A 98 19.74 -7.57 -7.99
C GLN A 98 18.82 -7.56 -6.75
N LEU A 99 19.11 -6.68 -5.80
CA LEU A 99 18.29 -6.52 -4.60
C LEU A 99 16.94 -5.88 -4.92
N GLU A 100 16.92 -4.88 -5.80
CA GLU A 100 15.68 -4.24 -6.26
C GLU A 100 14.82 -5.25 -7.04
N GLU A 101 15.43 -6.13 -7.82
CA GLU A 101 14.79 -7.20 -8.57
C GLU A 101 14.16 -8.27 -7.67
N THR A 102 14.87 -8.76 -6.65
CA THR A 102 14.32 -9.73 -5.68
C THR A 102 13.09 -9.16 -4.99
N ILE A 103 13.14 -7.89 -4.55
CA ILE A 103 11.99 -7.23 -3.92
C ILE A 103 10.83 -7.03 -4.90
N ARG A 104 11.12 -6.71 -6.16
CA ARG A 104 10.11 -6.56 -7.21
C ARG A 104 9.36 -7.87 -7.44
N LYS A 105 10.09 -8.97 -7.65
CA LYS A 105 9.52 -10.33 -7.82
C LYS A 105 8.65 -10.73 -6.64
N PHE A 106 9.09 -10.45 -5.41
CA PHE A 106 8.28 -10.70 -4.22
C PHE A 106 6.93 -9.98 -4.26
N TYR A 107 6.92 -8.69 -4.64
CA TYR A 107 5.71 -7.88 -4.73
C TYR A 107 4.75 -8.41 -5.80
N GLU A 108 5.27 -8.78 -6.97
CA GLU A 108 4.50 -9.37 -8.07
C GLU A 108 3.86 -10.69 -7.63
N ASN A 109 4.66 -11.62 -7.11
CA ASN A 109 4.18 -12.91 -6.62
C ASN A 109 3.15 -12.78 -5.48
N TYR A 110 3.39 -11.90 -4.52
CA TYR A 110 2.44 -11.67 -3.43
C TYR A 110 1.11 -11.12 -3.94
N THR A 111 1.17 -10.17 -4.89
CA THR A 111 -0.02 -9.57 -5.48
C THR A 111 -0.83 -10.62 -6.24
N ASP A 112 -0.18 -11.44 -7.05
CA ASP A 112 -0.81 -12.52 -7.82
C ASP A 112 -1.44 -13.60 -6.93
N GLN A 113 -0.72 -14.05 -5.90
CA GLN A 113 -1.24 -15.01 -4.92
C GLN A 113 -2.45 -14.46 -4.16
N LYS A 114 -2.40 -13.18 -3.78
CA LYS A 114 -3.52 -12.53 -3.11
C LYS A 114 -4.73 -12.39 -4.03
N ILE A 115 -4.53 -12.01 -5.30
CA ILE A 115 -5.60 -11.95 -6.31
C ILE A 115 -6.26 -13.34 -6.45
N SER A 116 -5.46 -14.40 -6.55
CA SER A 116 -5.94 -15.78 -6.72
C SER A 116 -6.73 -16.29 -5.50
N SER A 117 -6.22 -16.05 -4.29
CA SER A 117 -6.83 -16.56 -3.05
C SER A 117 -8.09 -15.79 -2.60
N ASP A 118 -8.17 -14.49 -2.88
CA ASP A 118 -9.26 -13.64 -2.41
C ASP A 118 -10.48 -13.57 -3.36
N ARG A 119 -10.36 -14.01 -4.63
CA ARG A 119 -11.51 -14.13 -5.58
C ARG A 119 -12.72 -14.86 -4.99
N ASN A 120 -12.50 -15.73 -4.00
CA ASN A 120 -13.56 -16.53 -3.37
C ASN A 120 -14.19 -15.92 -2.10
N ARG A 121 -13.70 -14.79 -1.54
CA ARG A 121 -14.03 -14.40 -0.15
C ARG A 121 -14.81 -13.10 0.07
N LYS A 122 -15.00 -12.21 -0.90
CA LYS A 122 -15.77 -10.98 -0.69
C LYS A 122 -17.05 -10.93 -1.52
N ARG A 123 -18.09 -11.61 -1.03
CA ARG A 123 -19.47 -11.22 -1.36
C ARG A 123 -19.76 -9.90 -0.64
N VAL A 124 -19.77 -8.81 -1.40
CA VAL A 124 -19.99 -7.43 -0.94
C VAL A 124 -21.39 -7.27 -0.33
N GLN A 125 -21.53 -6.41 0.69
CA GLN A 125 -22.84 -5.99 1.20
C GLN A 125 -23.53 -5.07 0.18
N LEU A 126 -24.72 -5.48 -0.24
CA LEU A 126 -25.49 -4.85 -1.32
C LEU A 126 -26.56 -3.91 -0.75
N SER A 127 -26.31 -2.60 -0.78
CA SER A 127 -27.39 -1.66 -1.08
C SER A 127 -27.22 -1.23 -2.54
N SER A 128 -28.01 -1.81 -3.45
CA SER A 128 -27.80 -1.64 -4.90
C SER A 128 -27.93 -0.18 -5.34
N SER A 129 -28.79 0.62 -4.69
CA SER A 129 -29.03 2.02 -5.06
C SER A 129 -27.87 2.96 -4.71
N GLN A 130 -27.22 2.79 -3.55
CA GLN A 130 -26.10 3.65 -3.16
C GLN A 130 -24.83 3.33 -3.93
N ASN A 131 -24.62 2.04 -4.27
CA ASN A 131 -23.53 1.64 -5.16
C ASN A 131 -23.77 2.13 -6.60
N LYS A 132 -25.03 2.23 -7.04
CA LYS A 132 -25.37 2.83 -8.34
C LYS A 132 -24.88 4.28 -8.46
N LYS A 133 -25.10 5.14 -7.46
CA LYS A 133 -24.58 6.53 -7.48
C LYS A 133 -23.06 6.57 -7.67
N LEU A 134 -22.31 5.71 -6.96
CA LEU A 134 -20.86 5.63 -7.12
C LEU A 134 -20.45 5.15 -8.51
N ARG A 135 -21.18 4.16 -9.05
CA ARG A 135 -20.96 3.63 -10.40
C ARG A 135 -21.20 4.71 -11.46
N ASP A 136 -22.30 5.45 -11.37
CA ASP A 136 -22.64 6.54 -12.29
C ASP A 136 -21.55 7.63 -12.29
N ILE A 137 -21.02 7.99 -11.11
CA ILE A 137 -19.91 8.93 -10.97
C ILE A 137 -18.63 8.38 -11.64
N LEU A 138 -18.31 7.11 -11.39
CA LEU A 138 -17.12 6.46 -11.94
C LEU A 138 -17.15 6.45 -13.47
N GLU A 139 -18.28 6.06 -14.06
CA GLU A 139 -18.47 5.99 -15.52
C GLU A 139 -18.37 7.38 -16.15
N LYS A 140 -19.07 8.37 -15.59
CA LYS A 140 -18.98 9.78 -16.03
C LYS A 140 -17.54 10.32 -16.03
N LEU A 141 -16.78 10.03 -14.97
CA LEU A 141 -15.39 10.46 -14.86
C LEU A 141 -14.49 9.71 -15.85
N ASN A 142 -14.69 8.41 -16.03
CA ASN A 142 -13.92 7.64 -17.00
C ASN A 142 -14.13 8.15 -18.42
N ASP A 143 -15.39 8.38 -18.82
CA ASP A 143 -15.73 8.89 -20.15
C ASP A 143 -15.10 10.26 -20.43
N SER A 144 -15.04 11.11 -19.39
CA SER A 144 -14.50 12.47 -19.47
C SER A 144 -12.96 12.52 -19.51
N TYR A 145 -12.28 11.59 -18.84
CA TYR A 145 -10.84 11.73 -18.56
C TYR A 145 -9.96 10.59 -19.07
N TRP A 146 -10.35 9.32 -18.91
CA TRP A 146 -9.43 8.19 -19.02
C TRP A 146 -9.80 7.20 -20.11
N LYS A 147 -11.09 7.02 -20.38
CA LYS A 147 -11.63 6.09 -21.39
C LYS A 147 -11.00 4.70 -21.33
N ILE A 148 -10.76 4.20 -20.11
CA ILE A 148 -10.25 2.85 -19.88
C ILE A 148 -11.40 1.86 -19.73
N ASP A 149 -11.11 0.57 -19.90
CA ASP A 149 -12.08 -0.50 -19.70
C ASP A 149 -12.42 -0.66 -18.20
N LEU A 150 -13.69 -0.45 -17.85
CA LEU A 150 -14.22 -0.60 -16.49
C LEU A 150 -14.98 -1.91 -16.27
N SER A 151 -15.03 -2.80 -17.26
CA SER A 151 -15.85 -4.02 -17.25
C SER A 151 -15.67 -4.86 -15.98
N ASN A 152 -14.43 -4.98 -15.52
CA ASN A 152 -14.04 -5.74 -14.33
C ASN A 152 -13.75 -4.88 -13.10
N LEU A 153 -13.98 -3.56 -13.15
CA LEU A 153 -13.71 -2.64 -12.03
C LEU A 153 -14.98 -2.44 -11.21
N GLU A 154 -14.96 -2.90 -9.97
CA GLU A 154 -16.06 -2.67 -9.02
C GLU A 154 -15.87 -1.36 -8.25
N ILE A 155 -16.97 -0.75 -7.81
CA ILE A 155 -16.93 0.39 -6.87
C ILE A 155 -18.05 0.27 -5.84
N PHE A 156 -17.72 0.50 -4.56
CA PHE A 156 -18.69 0.37 -3.48
C PHE A 156 -18.34 1.21 -2.25
N TRP A 157 -19.35 1.38 -1.39
CA TRP A 157 -19.16 1.92 -0.04
C TRP A 157 -18.48 0.90 0.87
N GLY A 158 -17.45 1.31 1.59
CA GLY A 158 -16.79 0.49 2.61
C GLY A 158 -17.74 0.10 3.75
N LYS A 159 -17.36 -0.90 4.54
CA LYS A 159 -18.19 -1.34 5.69
C LYS A 159 -18.13 -0.41 6.90
N TYR A 160 -16.98 0.24 7.11
CA TYR A 160 -16.72 1.06 8.30
C TYR A 160 -16.23 2.44 7.90
N ARG A 161 -16.58 3.45 8.70
CA ARG A 161 -16.02 4.79 8.58
C ARG A 161 -14.55 4.78 9.02
N SER A 162 -13.71 5.49 8.27
CA SER A 162 -12.31 5.76 8.60
C SER A 162 -12.05 7.26 8.65
N THR A 163 -11.21 7.71 9.59
CA THR A 163 -10.81 9.12 9.70
C THR A 163 -9.53 9.42 8.93
N THR A 164 -8.82 8.37 8.48
CA THR A 164 -7.49 8.49 7.86
C THR A 164 -7.48 8.18 6.37
N ARG A 165 -8.50 7.48 5.85
CA ARG A 165 -8.57 7.05 4.44
C ARG A 165 -9.97 7.26 3.89
N LEU A 166 -10.11 8.10 2.86
CA LEU A 166 -11.41 8.51 2.29
C LEU A 166 -11.83 7.67 1.08
N GLY A 167 -10.87 7.08 0.38
CA GLY A 167 -11.08 6.14 -0.71
C GLY A 167 -9.86 5.23 -0.83
N HIS A 168 -10.03 4.12 -1.55
CA HIS A 168 -8.91 3.39 -2.12
C HIS A 168 -9.27 2.51 -3.28
N TYR A 169 -8.36 2.42 -4.25
CA TYR A 169 -8.25 1.27 -5.13
C TYR A 169 -7.57 0.07 -4.44
N ASP A 170 -8.18 -1.11 -4.54
CA ASP A 170 -7.61 -2.42 -4.17
C ASP A 170 -7.31 -3.22 -5.46
N PRO A 171 -6.04 -3.28 -5.89
CA PRO A 171 -5.67 -4.02 -7.10
C PRO A 171 -5.89 -5.52 -6.98
N THR A 172 -5.94 -6.06 -5.76
CA THR A 172 -6.16 -7.50 -5.53
C THR A 172 -7.51 -7.98 -6.05
N HIS A 173 -8.54 -7.14 -5.93
CA HIS A 173 -9.89 -7.49 -6.34
C HIS A 173 -10.41 -6.61 -7.47
N ASN A 174 -9.53 -5.77 -8.03
CA ASN A 174 -9.88 -4.73 -8.99
C ASN A 174 -11.12 -3.93 -8.57
N MET A 175 -11.06 -3.31 -7.39
CA MET A 175 -12.21 -2.58 -6.81
C MET A 175 -11.81 -1.25 -6.19
N ILE A 176 -12.68 -0.26 -6.29
CA ILE A 176 -12.59 1.01 -5.59
C ILE A 176 -13.53 0.98 -4.38
N VAL A 177 -12.99 1.28 -3.21
CA VAL A 177 -13.74 1.31 -1.95
C VAL A 177 -13.79 2.74 -1.44
N ILE A 178 -14.98 3.31 -1.41
CA ILE A 178 -15.23 4.67 -0.94
C ILE A 178 -15.66 4.64 0.52
N ASN A 179 -15.08 5.52 1.34
CA ASN A 179 -15.40 5.57 2.75
C ASN A 179 -16.84 6.07 2.98
N PRO A 180 -17.68 5.35 3.77
CA PRO A 180 -19.07 5.74 4.04
C PRO A 180 -19.26 7.14 4.59
N ILE A 181 -18.23 7.74 5.18
CA ILE A 181 -18.29 9.11 5.67
C ILE A 181 -18.62 10.13 4.56
N LEU A 182 -18.27 9.81 3.31
CA LEU A 182 -18.56 10.64 2.15
C LEU A 182 -20.01 10.52 1.66
N SER A 183 -20.83 9.64 2.26
CA SER A 183 -22.26 9.54 1.96
C SER A 183 -23.13 10.52 2.74
N ALA A 184 -22.55 11.28 3.69
CA ALA A 184 -23.26 12.27 4.48
C ALA A 184 -23.77 13.42 3.59
N GLN A 185 -25.01 13.89 3.83
CA GLN A 185 -25.62 14.98 3.07
C GLN A 185 -24.84 16.30 3.12
N SER A 186 -24.03 16.51 4.16
CA SER A 186 -23.16 17.68 4.30
C SER A 186 -21.94 17.65 3.37
N VAL A 187 -21.66 16.51 2.72
CA VAL A 187 -20.54 16.35 1.78
C VAL A 187 -21.01 16.80 0.40
N PRO A 188 -20.41 17.86 -0.17
CA PRO A 188 -20.77 18.30 -1.52
C PRO A 188 -20.42 17.23 -2.56
N ASP A 189 -21.24 17.11 -3.61
CA ASP A 189 -21.03 16.10 -4.66
C ASP A 189 -19.65 16.20 -5.32
N PHE A 190 -19.14 17.41 -5.56
CA PHE A 190 -17.80 17.60 -6.14
C PHE A 190 -16.66 17.02 -5.28
N VAL A 191 -16.87 16.86 -3.96
CA VAL A 191 -15.90 16.21 -3.07
C VAL A 191 -15.94 14.70 -3.26
N LEU A 192 -17.13 14.11 -3.33
CA LEU A 192 -17.28 12.69 -3.62
C LEU A 192 -16.71 12.34 -5.00
N GLU A 193 -17.07 13.13 -6.02
CA GLU A 193 -16.53 12.99 -7.38
C GLU A 193 -14.99 13.10 -7.39
N TYR A 194 -14.41 14.05 -6.64
CA TYR A 194 -12.96 14.16 -6.52
C TYR A 194 -12.29 12.92 -5.94
N ILE A 195 -12.88 12.34 -4.88
CA ILE A 195 -12.32 11.12 -4.28
C ILE A 195 -12.43 9.94 -5.25
N VAL A 196 -13.57 9.76 -5.93
CA VAL A 196 -13.71 8.73 -6.97
C VAL A 196 -12.71 8.95 -8.11
N PHE A 197 -12.50 10.19 -8.54
CA PHE A 197 -11.50 10.54 -9.55
C PHE A 197 -10.08 10.19 -9.10
N HIS A 198 -9.72 10.48 -7.85
CA HIS A 198 -8.42 10.11 -7.29
C HIS A 198 -8.21 8.59 -7.28
N GLU A 199 -9.23 7.81 -6.91
CA GLU A 199 -9.14 6.36 -6.90
C GLU A 199 -9.11 5.75 -8.31
N LEU A 200 -9.87 6.31 -9.26
CA LEU A 200 -9.78 5.92 -10.67
C LEU A 200 -8.38 6.23 -11.24
N LEU A 201 -7.75 7.32 -10.80
CA LEU A 201 -6.39 7.64 -11.21
C LEU A 201 -5.37 6.60 -10.71
N HIS A 202 -5.61 5.95 -9.57
CA HIS A 202 -4.79 4.80 -9.13
C HIS A 202 -4.99 3.54 -9.97
N VAL A 203 -6.16 3.37 -10.57
CA VAL A 203 -6.39 2.29 -11.54
C VAL A 203 -5.57 2.56 -12.80
N TYR A 204 -5.56 3.82 -13.27
CA TYR A 204 -4.82 4.23 -14.46
C TYR A 204 -3.30 4.24 -14.25
N PHE A 205 -2.83 4.63 -13.05
CA PHE A 205 -1.41 4.64 -12.67
C PHE A 205 -1.08 3.53 -11.67
N PRO A 206 -0.65 2.34 -12.13
CA PRO A 206 -0.18 1.32 -11.22
C PRO A 206 1.03 1.80 -10.41
N VAL A 207 1.18 1.27 -9.20
CA VAL A 207 2.29 1.62 -8.31
C VAL A 207 3.62 1.18 -8.94
N VAL A 208 4.49 2.13 -9.23
CA VAL A 208 5.84 1.86 -9.76
C VAL A 208 6.86 1.88 -8.63
N ARG A 209 7.87 1.01 -8.67
CA ARG A 209 9.02 1.06 -7.77
C ARG A 209 10.22 1.72 -8.44
N LYS A 210 10.89 2.62 -7.72
CA LYS A 210 12.13 3.26 -8.17
C LYS A 210 13.04 3.55 -6.98
N LYS A 211 14.29 3.08 -7.03
CA LYS A 211 15.29 3.29 -5.98
C LYS A 211 14.77 2.81 -4.61
N GLY A 212 14.14 1.64 -4.58
CA GLY A 212 13.67 1.03 -3.32
C GLY A 212 12.51 1.76 -2.63
N ARG A 213 11.73 2.54 -3.38
CA ARG A 213 10.53 3.22 -2.91
C ARG A 213 9.36 2.94 -3.85
N ASN A 214 8.19 2.69 -3.28
CA ASN A 214 6.93 2.74 -4.03
C ASN A 214 6.63 4.21 -4.38
N ILE A 215 6.49 4.50 -5.67
CA ILE A 215 6.01 5.77 -6.19
C ILE A 215 4.53 5.59 -6.51
N ILE A 216 3.69 6.00 -5.55
CA ILE A 216 2.24 5.95 -5.67
C ILE A 216 1.72 7.23 -6.34
N HIS A 217 2.14 8.39 -5.82
CA HIS A 217 1.76 9.71 -6.36
C HIS A 217 2.96 10.40 -7.01
N GLY A 218 3.35 9.90 -8.19
CA GLY A 218 4.42 10.47 -9.01
C GLY A 218 4.12 11.89 -9.51
N LYS A 219 5.07 12.49 -10.25
CA LYS A 219 4.89 13.82 -10.86
C LYS A 219 3.68 13.85 -11.80
N GLU A 220 3.63 12.90 -12.74
CA GLU A 220 2.56 12.77 -13.72
C GLU A 220 1.20 12.53 -13.06
N PHE A 221 1.13 11.63 -12.07
CA PHE A 221 -0.08 11.44 -11.24
C PHE A 221 -0.59 12.77 -10.69
N LYS A 222 0.29 13.57 -10.05
CA LYS A 222 -0.09 14.86 -9.45
C LYS A 222 -0.51 15.90 -10.49
N GLU A 223 0.06 15.87 -11.69
CA GLU A 223 -0.31 16.78 -12.77
C GLU A 223 -1.70 16.44 -13.32
N LEU A 224 -1.99 15.15 -13.48
CA LEU A 224 -3.28 14.65 -13.91
C LEU A 224 -4.35 14.78 -12.84
N GLU A 225 -4.00 14.61 -11.57
CA GLU A 225 -4.90 14.83 -10.45
C GLU A 225 -5.49 16.24 -10.48
N LYS A 226 -4.66 17.24 -10.82
CA LYS A 226 -5.04 18.65 -10.93
C LYS A 226 -5.97 18.96 -12.12
N LYS A 227 -6.15 18.04 -13.06
CA LYS A 227 -7.07 18.21 -14.20
C LYS A 227 -8.54 18.01 -13.82
N PHE A 228 -8.81 17.48 -12.62
CA PHE A 228 -10.18 17.40 -12.13
C PHE A 228 -10.79 18.81 -12.03
N LEU A 229 -11.99 18.99 -12.61
CA LEU A 229 -12.63 20.30 -12.76
C LEU A 229 -12.71 21.07 -11.43
N HIS A 230 -13.09 20.39 -10.35
CA HIS A 230 -13.25 20.98 -9.02
C HIS A 230 -12.06 20.71 -8.08
N TYR A 231 -10.87 20.42 -8.61
CA TYR A 231 -9.69 20.02 -7.82
C TYR A 231 -9.42 20.97 -6.64
N ARG A 232 -9.38 22.29 -6.91
CA ARG A 232 -9.09 23.30 -5.89
C ARG A 232 -10.19 23.38 -4.83
N GLN A 233 -11.46 23.34 -5.25
CA GLN A 233 -12.62 23.42 -4.36
C GLN A 233 -12.71 22.18 -3.45
N ALA A 234 -12.55 20.98 -4.02
CA ALA A 234 -12.51 19.73 -3.27
C ALA A 234 -11.39 19.73 -2.22
N ASN A 235 -10.17 20.07 -2.62
CA ASN A 235 -9.03 20.13 -1.70
C ASN A 235 -9.18 21.19 -0.61
N PHE A 236 -9.80 22.33 -0.92
CA PHE A 236 -10.11 23.36 0.09
C PHE A 236 -11.10 22.83 1.13
N TRP A 237 -12.19 22.21 0.67
CA TRP A 237 -13.21 21.65 1.55
C TRP A 237 -12.64 20.54 2.44
N LEU A 238 -11.85 19.62 1.88
CA LEU A 238 -11.18 18.54 2.61
C LEU A 238 -10.16 19.04 3.66
N LYS A 239 -9.70 20.29 3.56
CA LYS A 239 -8.81 20.91 4.56
C LYS A 239 -9.55 21.77 5.58
N SER A 240 -10.86 21.98 5.40
CA SER A 240 -11.68 22.86 6.23
C SER A 240 -11.87 22.36 7.66
N LYS A 241 -12.15 23.28 8.59
CA LYS A 241 -12.53 22.93 9.97
C LYS A 241 -13.82 22.11 10.02
N HIS A 242 -14.75 22.38 9.11
CA HIS A 242 -16.02 21.66 8.99
C HIS A 242 -15.77 20.18 8.74
N PHE A 243 -14.97 19.86 7.71
CA PHE A 243 -14.62 18.47 7.39
C PHE A 243 -13.89 17.78 8.56
N ARG A 244 -12.92 18.46 9.20
CA ARG A 244 -12.21 17.90 10.36
C ARG A 244 -13.15 17.55 11.52
N LYS A 245 -14.14 18.40 11.80
CA LYS A 245 -15.14 18.12 12.84
C LYS A 245 -16.01 16.92 12.44
N MET A 246 -16.42 16.86 11.18
CA MET A 246 -17.23 15.77 10.65
C MET A 246 -16.54 14.40 10.71
N ILE A 247 -15.22 14.32 10.55
CA ILE A 247 -14.48 13.04 10.65
C ILE A 247 -14.16 12.61 12.08
N LEU A 248 -14.26 13.50 13.07
CA LEU A 248 -13.94 13.22 14.47
C LEU A 248 -15.17 12.87 15.33
N HIS A 249 -16.37 12.99 14.77
CA HIS A 249 -17.67 12.73 15.42
C HIS A 249 -18.53 11.79 14.58
#